data_AF-A0A7S3X8K9-F1
#
_entry.id   AF-A0A7S3X8K9-F1
#
_cell.length_a   1.000
_cell.length_b   1.000
_cell.length_c   1.000
_cell.angle_alpha   90.00
_cell.angle_beta   90.00
_cell.angle_gamma   90.00
#
_symmetry.space_group_name_H-M   'P 1'
#
loop_
_entity.id
_entity.type
_entity.pdbx_description
1 polymer ?
#
loop_
_entity_poly.entity_id
_entity_poly.type
_entity_poly.pdbx_seq_one_letter_code
_entity_poly.pdbx_strand_id
1 'polypeptide(L)'
;MKPAQLNKLITAKWRFFIVPSIVGYLYNFIFCLLAANFYSDWDRKLSCSGDGSITNPEENAATFDTILTLLFVFHFIEWIRCALLSTVMAVGTPVMAVWYGLGFLNVPFGLFVFLYAHAVRFGEMGTMCAAVQEYRGLYLLIDIICFWVLFVFLSCPILMIRCCIKKQNLSNTLRDADDDDEEEDDE
;
A
#
# COMPACT_ATOMS: atom_id res chain seq x y z
N MET A 1 4.56 17.65 -11.05
CA MET A 1 5.12 18.41 -9.90
C MET A 1 6.47 17.80 -9.60
N LYS A 2 7.52 18.62 -9.45
CA LYS A 2 8.87 18.10 -9.14
C LYS A 2 8.90 17.64 -7.67
N PRO A 3 9.76 16.67 -7.31
CA PRO A 3 9.87 16.18 -5.93
C PRO A 3 10.10 17.29 -4.89
N ALA A 4 10.94 18.28 -5.21
CA ALA A 4 11.20 19.42 -4.33
C ALA A 4 9.94 20.26 -4.05
N GLN A 5 9.12 20.52 -5.08
CA GLN A 5 7.87 21.27 -4.92
C GLN A 5 6.84 20.49 -4.09
N LEU A 6 6.79 19.16 -4.26
CA LEU A 6 5.91 18.34 -3.43
C LEU A 6 6.39 18.30 -1.98
N ASN A 7 7.71 18.28 -1.75
CA ASN A 7 8.28 18.34 -0.40
C ASN A 7 7.81 19.59 0.34
N LYS A 8 8.01 20.77 -0.27
CA LYS A 8 7.55 22.05 0.28
C LYS A 8 6.05 22.06 0.56
N LEU A 9 5.25 21.59 -0.40
CA LEU A 9 3.79 21.52 -0.23
C LEU A 9 3.37 20.62 0.93
N ILE A 10 3.99 19.44 1.05
CA ILE A 10 3.66 18.49 2.12
C ILE A 10 4.04 19.07 3.48
N THR A 11 5.21 19.68 3.61
CA THR A 11 5.65 20.31 4.86
C THR A 11 4.71 21.45 5.25
N ALA A 12 4.39 22.35 4.32
CA ALA A 12 3.50 23.49 4.58
C ALA A 12 2.05 23.09 4.91
N LYS A 13 1.57 21.96 4.37
CA LYS A 13 0.18 21.50 4.50
C LYS A 13 0.06 20.10 5.12
N TRP A 14 0.99 19.74 6.01
CA TRP A 14 1.15 18.39 6.55
C TRP A 14 -0.12 17.80 7.17
N ARG A 15 -0.98 18.65 7.76
CA ARG A 15 -2.25 18.23 8.39
C ARG A 15 -3.20 17.50 7.43
N PHE A 16 -3.16 17.81 6.14
CA PHE A 16 -3.98 17.10 5.14
C PHE A 16 -3.44 15.72 4.79
N PHE A 17 -2.14 15.51 4.98
CA PHE A 17 -1.45 14.29 4.57
C PHE A 17 -1.23 13.32 5.74
N ILE A 18 -1.18 13.81 6.98
CA ILE A 18 -0.81 13.00 8.13
C ILE A 18 -1.83 11.88 8.41
N VAL A 19 -3.12 12.17 8.37
CA VAL A 19 -4.16 11.15 8.64
C VAL A 19 -4.15 10.05 7.58
N PRO A 20 -4.18 10.36 6.26
CA PRO A 20 -4.00 9.33 5.23
C PRO A 20 -2.68 8.56 5.38
N SER A 21 -1.58 9.23 5.70
CA SER A 21 -0.28 8.59 5.84
C SER A 21 -0.23 7.60 7.02
N ILE A 22 -0.78 7.96 8.18
CA ILE A 22 -0.85 7.07 9.34
C ILE A 22 -1.75 5.86 9.04
N VAL A 23 -2.91 6.08 8.42
CA VAL A 23 -3.81 4.99 8.02
C VAL A 23 -3.12 4.05 7.03
N GLY A 24 -2.46 4.59 6.01
CA GLY A 24 -1.69 3.82 5.03
C GLY A 24 -0.52 3.07 5.66
N TYR A 25 0.18 3.68 6.60
CA TYR A 25 1.27 3.06 7.34
C TYR A 25 0.78 1.84 8.14
N LEU A 26 -0.26 2.00 8.95
CA LEU A 26 -0.80 0.94 9.79
C LEU A 26 -1.40 -0.19 8.97
N TYR A 27 -2.16 0.14 7.91
CA TYR A 27 -2.69 -0.85 6.97
C TYR A 27 -1.57 -1.73 6.39
N ASN A 28 -0.57 -1.10 5.76
CA ASN A 28 0.49 -1.88 5.12
C ASN A 28 1.34 -2.65 6.13
N PHE A 29 1.60 -2.11 7.32
CA PHE A 29 2.32 -2.83 8.35
C PHE A 29 1.56 -4.08 8.81
N ILE A 30 0.28 -3.92 9.16
CA ILE A 30 -0.55 -5.04 9.64
C ILE A 30 -0.70 -6.11 8.56
N PHE A 31 -1.03 -5.72 7.32
CA PHE A 31 -1.22 -6.69 6.24
C PHE A 31 0.08 -7.36 5.81
N CYS A 32 1.22 -6.68 5.91
CA CYS A 32 2.53 -7.32 5.76
C CYS A 32 2.75 -8.44 6.80
N LEU A 33 2.43 -8.19 8.08
CA LEU A 33 2.56 -9.20 9.13
C LEU A 33 1.58 -10.36 8.94
N LEU A 34 0.34 -10.07 8.55
CA LEU A 34 -0.68 -11.09 8.27
C LEU A 34 -0.29 -11.96 7.07
N ALA A 35 0.21 -11.37 5.98
CA ALA A 35 0.69 -12.11 4.82
C ALA A 35 1.82 -13.09 5.20
N ALA A 36 2.79 -12.64 6.01
CA ALA A 36 3.86 -13.49 6.51
C ALA A 36 3.31 -14.63 7.40
N ASN A 37 2.38 -14.31 8.31
CA ASN A 37 1.75 -15.29 9.19
C ASN A 37 1.02 -16.38 8.38
N PHE A 38 0.14 -15.99 7.46
CA PHE A 38 -0.66 -16.91 6.63
C PHE A 38 0.15 -17.64 5.55
N TYR A 39 1.33 -17.14 5.20
CA TYR A 39 2.29 -17.89 4.38
C TYR A 39 2.91 -19.05 5.17
N SER A 40 3.14 -18.85 6.48
CA SER A 40 3.74 -19.84 7.37
C SER A 40 2.74 -20.73 8.11
N ASP A 41 1.44 -20.55 7.88
CA ASP A 41 0.39 -21.22 8.66
C ASP A 41 0.41 -22.74 8.48
N TRP A 42 0.00 -23.46 9.51
CA TRP A 42 0.03 -24.92 9.54
C TRP A 42 -1.02 -25.54 8.61
N ASP A 43 -2.14 -24.84 8.41
CA ASP A 43 -3.27 -25.26 7.57
C ASP A 43 -2.96 -25.19 6.06
N ARG A 44 -1.85 -24.56 5.67
CA ARG A 44 -1.47 -24.32 4.27
C ARG A 44 -1.31 -25.59 3.43
N LYS A 45 -1.12 -26.73 4.08
CA LYS A 45 -0.93 -28.04 3.43
C LYS A 45 -2.20 -28.89 3.35
N LEU A 46 -3.32 -28.40 3.91
CA LEU A 46 -4.59 -29.12 3.85
C LEU A 46 -5.05 -29.23 2.39
N SER A 47 -5.58 -30.42 2.02
CA SER A 47 -6.03 -30.69 0.66
C SER A 47 -7.21 -29.80 0.30
N CYS A 48 -7.11 -29.15 -0.86
CA CYS A 48 -8.19 -28.34 -1.41
C CYS A 48 -9.18 -29.17 -2.25
N SER A 49 -8.90 -30.46 -2.50
CA SER A 49 -9.77 -31.31 -3.32
C SER A 49 -11.02 -31.70 -2.54
N GLY A 50 -12.19 -31.27 -3.02
CA GLY A 50 -13.48 -31.55 -2.37
C GLY A 50 -13.86 -33.04 -2.30
N ASP A 51 -13.12 -33.92 -2.99
CA ASP A 51 -13.27 -35.38 -2.95
C ASP A 51 -12.37 -36.07 -1.90
N GLY A 52 -11.57 -35.30 -1.16
CA GLY A 52 -10.63 -35.83 -0.17
C GLY A 52 -9.43 -36.56 -0.78
N SER A 53 -9.24 -36.50 -2.10
CA SER A 53 -8.01 -36.98 -2.72
C SER A 53 -6.84 -36.15 -2.22
N ILE A 54 -5.78 -36.82 -1.78
CA ILE A 54 -4.53 -36.16 -1.42
C ILE A 54 -3.84 -35.79 -2.73
N THR A 55 -4.12 -34.59 -3.23
CA THR A 55 -3.20 -33.89 -4.11
C THR A 55 -1.92 -33.57 -3.32
N ASN A 56 -0.80 -33.48 -4.03
CA ASN A 56 0.50 -33.22 -3.41
C ASN A 56 0.38 -32.02 -2.44
N PRO A 57 0.71 -32.16 -1.13
CA PRO A 57 0.59 -31.07 -0.16
C PRO A 57 1.30 -29.76 -0.58
N GLU A 58 2.34 -29.88 -1.41
CA GLU A 58 3.05 -28.74 -1.98
C GLU A 58 2.22 -28.00 -3.04
N GLU A 59 1.43 -28.73 -3.85
CA GLU A 59 0.51 -28.13 -4.83
C GLU A 59 -0.65 -27.41 -4.13
N ASN A 60 -1.16 -27.97 -3.03
CA ASN A 60 -2.20 -27.32 -2.22
C ASN A 60 -1.69 -26.01 -1.61
N ALA A 61 -0.48 -26.01 -1.06
CA ALA A 61 0.15 -24.80 -0.52
C ALA A 61 0.40 -23.74 -1.60
N ALA A 62 0.85 -24.18 -2.78
CA ALA A 62 1.19 -23.29 -3.91
C ALA A 62 0.05 -22.37 -4.34
N THR A 63 -1.21 -22.80 -4.17
CA THR A 63 -2.40 -22.00 -4.55
C THR A 63 -2.41 -20.61 -3.91
N PHE A 64 -2.09 -20.52 -2.62
CA PHE A 64 -2.03 -19.23 -1.91
C PHE A 64 -0.60 -18.75 -1.63
N ASP A 65 0.41 -19.62 -1.60
CA ASP A 65 1.79 -19.25 -1.26
C ASP A 65 2.36 -18.14 -2.18
N THR A 66 2.16 -18.27 -3.50
CA THR A 66 2.66 -17.29 -4.46
C THR A 66 2.00 -15.92 -4.24
N ILE A 67 0.67 -15.88 -4.11
CA ILE A 67 -0.02 -14.59 -3.95
C ILE A 67 0.28 -13.95 -2.59
N LEU A 68 0.33 -14.72 -1.51
CA LEU A 68 0.69 -14.19 -0.18
C LEU A 68 2.10 -13.62 -0.16
N THR A 69 3.04 -14.25 -0.87
CA THR A 69 4.41 -13.73 -1.02
C THR A 69 4.41 -12.39 -1.77
N LEU A 70 3.64 -12.29 -2.86
CA LEU A 70 3.55 -11.06 -3.64
C LEU A 70 2.88 -9.92 -2.83
N LEU A 71 1.84 -10.23 -2.07
CA LEU A 71 1.18 -9.29 -1.17
C LEU A 71 2.12 -8.82 -0.06
N PHE A 72 2.90 -9.73 0.54
CA PHE A 72 3.94 -9.37 1.51
C PHE A 72 4.93 -8.35 0.93
N VAL A 73 5.47 -8.62 -0.26
CA VAL A 73 6.43 -7.71 -0.92
C VAL A 73 5.77 -6.35 -1.20
N PHE A 74 4.55 -6.34 -1.72
CA PHE A 74 3.80 -5.12 -2.00
C PHE A 74 3.61 -4.27 -0.74
N HIS A 75 3.08 -4.86 0.34
CA HIS A 75 2.82 -4.17 1.59
C HIS A 75 4.11 -3.71 2.26
N PHE A 76 5.19 -4.50 2.19
CA PHE A 76 6.47 -4.10 2.74
C PHE A 76 7.04 -2.85 2.06
N ILE A 77 6.97 -2.78 0.71
CA ILE A 77 7.43 -1.60 -0.05
C ILE A 77 6.51 -0.40 0.24
N GLU A 78 5.19 -0.59 0.28
CA GLU A 78 4.25 0.49 0.62
C GLU A 78 4.41 0.99 2.06
N TRP A 79 4.72 0.10 3.00
CA TRP A 79 4.99 0.45 4.38
C TRP A 79 6.22 1.37 4.49
N ILE A 80 7.32 1.01 3.80
CA ILE A 80 8.51 1.87 3.69
C ILE A 80 8.14 3.22 3.06
N ARG A 81 7.34 3.22 1.99
CA ARG A 81 6.89 4.44 1.32
C ARG A 81 6.07 5.34 2.26
N CYS A 82 5.16 4.78 3.06
CA CYS A 82 4.40 5.54 4.06
C CYS A 82 5.29 6.04 5.21
N ALA A 83 6.30 5.28 5.61
CA ALA A 83 7.29 5.69 6.60
C ALA A 83 8.09 6.91 6.10
N LEU A 84 8.60 6.87 4.86
CA LEU A 84 9.32 7.99 4.25
C LEU A 84 8.45 9.25 4.17
N LEU A 85 7.18 9.11 3.76
CA LEU A 85 6.25 10.24 3.71
C LEU A 85 6.02 10.84 5.09
N SER A 86 5.89 10.00 6.12
CA SER A 86 5.73 10.43 7.50
C SER A 86 6.98 11.15 8.02
N THR A 87 8.18 10.68 7.67
CA THR A 87 9.44 11.36 7.99
C THR A 87 9.55 12.72 7.31
N VAL A 88 9.11 12.84 6.05
CA VAL A 88 9.03 14.13 5.34
C VAL A 88 8.12 15.10 6.08
N MET A 89 6.92 14.67 6.48
CA MET A 89 5.99 15.53 7.22
C MET A 89 6.48 15.93 8.60
N ALA A 90 7.17 15.03 9.31
CA ALA A 90 7.58 15.26 10.69
C ALA A 90 8.88 16.06 10.80
N VAL A 91 9.80 15.89 9.84
CA VAL A 91 11.18 16.41 9.94
C VAL A 91 11.56 17.31 8.75
N GLY A 92 10.80 17.31 7.66
CA GLY A 92 11.10 18.10 6.46
C GLY A 92 12.22 17.53 5.58
N THR A 93 12.68 16.30 5.84
CA THR A 93 13.82 15.71 5.11
C THR A 93 13.57 15.58 3.60
N PRO A 94 14.58 15.80 2.73
CA PRO A 94 14.41 15.80 1.27
C PRO A 94 14.38 14.39 0.64
N VAL A 95 13.73 13.42 1.28
CA VAL A 95 13.66 12.02 0.79
C VAL A 95 12.54 11.76 -0.22
N MET A 96 11.87 12.82 -0.69
CA MET A 96 10.75 12.71 -1.64
C MET A 96 11.12 12.06 -2.98
N ALA A 97 12.37 12.18 -3.43
CA ALA A 97 12.82 11.50 -4.64
C ALA A 97 12.76 9.97 -4.52
N VAL A 98 13.17 9.43 -3.37
CA VAL A 98 13.10 7.99 -3.07
C VAL A 98 11.64 7.54 -2.99
N TRP A 99 10.79 8.32 -2.30
CA TRP A 99 9.36 8.07 -2.22
C TRP A 99 8.69 7.97 -3.60
N TYR A 100 9.04 8.87 -4.52
CA TYR A 100 8.56 8.84 -5.91
C TYR A 100 9.02 7.61 -6.67
N GLY A 101 10.31 7.25 -6.55
CA GLY A 101 10.90 6.09 -7.22
C GLY A 101 10.22 4.79 -6.79
N LEU A 102 10.03 4.60 -5.48
CA LEU A 102 9.30 3.46 -4.95
C LEU A 102 7.86 3.43 -5.45
N GLY A 103 7.16 4.56 -5.42
CA GLY A 103 5.77 4.64 -5.91
C GLY A 103 5.64 4.31 -7.41
N PHE A 104 6.57 4.77 -8.24
CA PHE A 104 6.54 4.51 -9.68
C PHE A 104 6.58 3.02 -10.03
N LEU A 105 7.32 2.23 -9.26
CA LEU A 105 7.42 0.78 -9.44
C LEU A 105 6.32 0.03 -8.69
N ASN A 106 6.02 0.44 -7.46
CA ASN A 106 5.17 -0.33 -6.57
C ASN A 106 3.67 -0.16 -6.85
N VAL A 107 3.23 0.99 -7.38
CA VAL A 107 1.83 1.20 -7.77
C VAL A 107 1.39 0.24 -8.89
N PRO A 108 2.08 0.13 -10.05
CA PRO A 108 1.69 -0.83 -11.07
C PRO A 108 1.88 -2.28 -10.61
N PHE A 109 2.91 -2.56 -9.81
CA PHE A 109 3.09 -3.88 -9.18
C PHE A 109 1.89 -4.23 -8.30
N GLY A 110 1.46 -3.33 -7.41
CA GLY A 110 0.29 -3.52 -6.55
C GLY A 110 -0.98 -3.79 -7.35
N LEU A 111 -1.24 -3.00 -8.41
CA LEU A 111 -2.39 -3.26 -9.29
C LEU A 111 -2.35 -4.67 -9.90
N PHE A 112 -1.20 -5.11 -10.37
CA PHE A 112 -1.03 -6.47 -10.89
C PHE A 112 -1.26 -7.53 -9.80
N VAL A 113 -0.65 -7.36 -8.62
CA VAL A 113 -0.77 -8.29 -7.49
C VAL A 113 -2.22 -8.41 -7.06
N PHE A 114 -2.97 -7.30 -6.95
CA PHE A 114 -4.37 -7.36 -6.55
C PHE A 114 -5.27 -7.96 -7.64
N LEU A 115 -5.02 -7.71 -8.93
CA LEU A 115 -5.74 -8.43 -10.00
C LEU A 115 -5.48 -9.94 -9.92
N TYR A 116 -4.23 -10.34 -9.67
CA TYR A 116 -3.89 -11.74 -9.48
C TYR A 116 -4.54 -12.32 -8.20
N ALA A 117 -4.62 -11.54 -7.12
CA ALA A 117 -5.33 -11.93 -5.90
C ALA A 117 -6.80 -12.23 -6.15
N HIS A 118 -7.48 -11.45 -7.01
CA HIS A 118 -8.86 -11.74 -7.40
C HIS A 118 -8.95 -13.07 -8.15
N ALA A 119 -8.07 -13.27 -9.14
CA ALA A 119 -8.04 -14.50 -9.94
C ALA A 119 -7.80 -15.73 -9.06
N VAL A 120 -6.87 -15.64 -8.10
CA VAL A 120 -6.59 -16.72 -7.15
C VAL A 120 -7.78 -16.92 -6.21
N ARG A 121 -8.26 -15.87 -5.53
CA ARG A 121 -9.29 -15.99 -4.49
C ARG A 121 -10.66 -16.45 -5.02
N PHE A 122 -11.03 -16.02 -6.22
CA PHE A 122 -12.34 -16.30 -6.82
C PHE A 122 -12.27 -17.34 -7.95
N GLY A 123 -11.09 -17.86 -8.27
CA GLY A 123 -10.93 -19.00 -9.16
C GLY A 123 -11.39 -20.31 -8.49
N GLU A 124 -11.66 -21.32 -9.31
CA GLU A 124 -12.17 -22.63 -8.86
C GLU A 124 -11.33 -23.21 -7.71
N MET A 125 -10.02 -23.36 -7.91
CA MET A 125 -9.11 -23.88 -6.89
C MET A 125 -9.08 -23.03 -5.62
N GLY A 126 -9.06 -21.70 -5.75
CA GLY A 126 -9.02 -20.83 -4.58
C GLY A 126 -10.32 -20.83 -3.79
N THR A 127 -11.47 -21.00 -4.44
CA THR A 127 -12.76 -21.16 -3.74
C THR A 127 -12.82 -22.48 -2.95
N MET A 128 -12.29 -23.57 -3.50
CA MET A 128 -12.20 -24.84 -2.79
C MET A 128 -11.19 -24.76 -1.64
N CYS A 129 -10.00 -24.20 -1.89
CA CYS A 129 -9.00 -24.00 -0.84
C CYS A 129 -9.52 -23.08 0.28
N ALA A 130 -10.29 -22.04 -0.02
CA ALA A 130 -10.84 -21.14 0.99
C ALA A 130 -11.86 -21.82 1.92
N ALA A 131 -12.44 -22.96 1.54
CA ALA A 131 -13.35 -23.73 2.40
C ALA A 131 -12.59 -24.57 3.44
N VAL A 132 -11.32 -24.91 3.18
CA VAL A 132 -10.49 -25.77 4.04
C VAL A 132 -9.42 -24.95 4.77
N GLN A 133 -8.82 -23.98 4.07
CA GLN A 133 -7.83 -23.03 4.56
C GLN A 133 -8.50 -21.67 4.78
N GLU A 134 -9.48 -21.66 5.70
CA GLU A 134 -10.44 -20.58 5.89
C GLU A 134 -9.74 -19.23 6.12
N TYR A 135 -8.75 -19.18 7.01
CA TYR A 135 -8.11 -17.93 7.39
C TYR A 135 -7.28 -17.33 6.25
N ARG A 136 -6.62 -18.15 5.45
CA ARG A 136 -5.86 -17.71 4.26
C ARG A 136 -6.81 -17.13 3.21
N GLY A 137 -7.92 -17.82 2.96
CA GLY A 137 -8.97 -17.35 2.04
C GLY A 137 -9.67 -16.08 2.54
N LEU A 138 -9.91 -15.97 3.84
CA LEU A 138 -10.51 -14.79 4.48
C LEU A 138 -9.56 -13.59 4.42
N TYR A 139 -8.27 -13.79 4.70
CA TYR A 139 -7.24 -12.76 4.57
C TYR A 139 -7.24 -12.15 3.17
N LEU A 140 -7.17 -12.98 2.11
CA LEU A 140 -7.17 -12.50 0.73
C LEU A 140 -8.42 -11.68 0.40
N LEU A 141 -9.59 -12.10 0.89
CA LEU A 141 -10.84 -11.37 0.68
C LEU A 141 -10.82 -10.00 1.37
N ILE A 142 -10.42 -9.96 2.65
CA ILE A 142 -10.34 -8.71 3.43
C ILE A 142 -9.33 -7.76 2.77
N ASP A 143 -8.17 -8.27 2.38
CA ASP A 143 -7.11 -7.47 1.77
C ASP A 143 -7.55 -6.86 0.44
N ILE A 144 -8.22 -7.65 -0.41
CA ILE A 144 -8.82 -7.16 -1.65
C ILE A 144 -9.79 -5.98 -1.39
N ILE A 145 -10.68 -6.11 -0.42
CA ILE A 145 -11.67 -5.07 -0.09
C ILE A 145 -10.95 -3.83 0.45
N CYS A 146 -10.04 -4.02 1.41
CA CYS A 146 -9.27 -2.94 2.01
C CYS A 146 -8.44 -2.20 0.96
N PHE A 147 -7.79 -2.90 0.04
CA PHE A 147 -7.02 -2.30 -1.03
C PHE A 147 -7.89 -1.37 -1.87
N TRP A 148 -9.04 -1.81 -2.39
CA TRP A 148 -9.84 -0.95 -3.25
C TRP A 148 -10.42 0.27 -2.52
N VAL A 149 -10.82 0.11 -1.26
CA VAL A 149 -11.33 1.21 -0.43
C VAL A 149 -10.22 2.21 -0.12
N LEU A 150 -9.07 1.71 0.35
CA LEU A 150 -7.94 2.55 0.75
C LEU A 150 -7.18 3.12 -0.44
N PHE A 151 -7.12 2.42 -1.58
CA PHE A 151 -6.46 2.92 -2.78
C PHE A 151 -7.08 4.25 -3.23
N VAL A 152 -8.40 4.34 -3.24
CA VAL A 152 -9.11 5.59 -3.54
C VAL A 152 -8.86 6.64 -2.47
N PHE A 153 -8.97 6.27 -1.19
CA PHE A 153 -8.82 7.19 -0.07
C PHE A 153 -7.40 7.77 0.05
N LEU A 154 -6.36 6.93 -0.04
CA LEU A 154 -4.96 7.32 0.05
C LEU A 154 -4.48 8.08 -1.20
N SER A 155 -5.08 7.81 -2.37
CA SER A 155 -4.81 8.59 -3.58
C SER A 155 -5.53 9.95 -3.60
N CYS A 156 -6.61 10.10 -2.83
CA CYS A 156 -7.47 11.28 -2.82
C CYS A 156 -6.72 12.59 -2.51
N PRO A 157 -5.83 12.71 -1.50
CA PRO A 157 -5.11 13.96 -1.25
C PRO A 157 -4.30 14.44 -2.47
N ILE A 158 -3.60 13.52 -3.14
CA ILE A 158 -2.78 13.84 -4.31
C ILE A 158 -3.67 14.20 -5.51
N LEU A 159 -4.78 13.48 -5.69
CA LEU A 159 -5.75 13.76 -6.75
C LEU A 159 -6.47 15.10 -6.52
N MET A 160 -6.88 15.41 -5.29
CA MET A 160 -7.48 16.70 -4.95
C MET A 160 -6.52 17.86 -5.18
N ILE A 161 -5.25 17.72 -4.84
CA ILE A 161 -4.25 18.75 -5.14
C ILE A 161 -4.09 18.94 -6.65
N ARG A 162 -4.09 17.85 -7.41
CA ARG A 162 -3.87 17.90 -8.86
C ARG A 162 -5.09 18.39 -9.64
N CYS A 163 -6.30 18.06 -9.19
CA CYS A 163 -7.54 18.32 -9.90
C CYS A 163 -8.32 19.53 -9.36
N CYS A 164 -8.27 19.79 -8.05
CA CYS A 164 -9.13 20.79 -7.40
C CYS A 164 -8.39 22.08 -7.02
N ILE A 165 -7.08 22.05 -6.79
CA ILE A 165 -6.31 23.26 -6.52
C ILE A 165 -5.95 23.94 -7.85
N LYS A 166 -6.51 25.12 -8.09
CA LYS A 166 -6.13 25.95 -9.25
C LYS A 166 -4.62 26.22 -9.20
N LYS A 167 -3.93 26.12 -10.35
CA LYS A 167 -2.48 26.34 -10.45
C LYS A 167 -1.99 27.63 -9.76
N GLN A 168 -2.82 28.67 -9.79
CA GLN A 168 -2.53 29.97 -9.17
C GLN A 168 -2.52 29.93 -7.63
N ASN A 169 -3.40 29.12 -7.02
CA ASN A 169 -3.38 28.91 -5.56
C ASN A 169 -2.20 28.04 -5.15
N LEU A 170 -1.78 27.10 -6.01
CA LEU A 170 -0.59 26.28 -5.77
C LEU A 170 0.69 27.11 -5.85
N SER A 171 0.83 28.00 -6.84
CA SER A 171 1.99 28.90 -6.92
C SER A 171 2.06 29.86 -5.74
N ASN A 172 0.91 30.37 -5.27
CA ASN A 172 0.88 31.22 -4.08
C ASN A 172 1.31 30.42 -2.84
N THR A 173 0.78 29.20 -2.64
CA THR A 173 1.18 28.36 -1.50
C THR A 173 2.68 28.01 -1.52
N LEU A 174 3.27 27.83 -2.70
CA LEU A 174 4.70 27.57 -2.84
C LEU A 174 5.54 28.82 -2.54
N ARG A 175 5.07 30.00 -2.97
CA ARG A 175 5.76 31.26 -2.69
C ARG A 175 5.68 31.63 -1.22
N ASP A 176 4.50 31.54 -0.61
CA ASP A 176 4.32 31.82 0.81
C ASP A 176 5.21 30.89 1.67
N ALA A 177 5.42 29.64 1.24
CA ALA A 177 6.34 28.72 1.91
C ALA A 177 7.83 29.03 1.65
N ASP A 178 8.16 29.70 0.53
CA ASP A 178 9.53 30.16 0.28
C ASP A 178 9.83 31.41 1.16
N ASP A 179 8.84 32.30 1.34
CA ASP A 179 8.96 33.50 2.18
C ASP A 179 9.13 33.12 3.68
N ASP A 180 8.36 32.12 4.17
CA ASP A 180 8.50 31.60 5.56
C ASP A 180 9.88 30.93 5.81
N ASP A 181 10.44 30.22 4.81
CA ASP A 181 11.77 29.59 4.92
C ASP A 181 12.88 30.66 5.04
N GLU A 182 12.76 31.80 4.34
CA GLU A 182 13.76 32.88 4.35
C GLU A 182 13.74 33.68 5.68
N GLU A 183 12.57 33.86 6.31
CA GLU A 183 12.46 34.54 7.61
C GLU A 183 13.07 33.72 8.77
N GLU A 184 13.01 32.38 8.73
CA GLU A 184 13.64 31.52 9.75
C GLU A 184 15.18 31.47 9.65
N ASP A 185 15.76 31.67 8.47
CA ASP A 185 17.21 31.67 8.26
C ASP A 185 17.90 32.99 8.69
N ASP A 186 17.12 34.07 8.87
CA ASP A 186 17.59 35.42 9.25
C ASP A 186 17.54 35.71 10.77
N GLU A 187 17.01 34.79 11.60
CA GLU A 187 16.98 34.86 13.09
C GLU A 187 18.10 34.07 13.79
#